data_AF-A0A2D9J249-F1
#
_entry.id   AF-A0A2D9J249-F1
#
_cell.length_a   1.000
_cell.length_b   1.000
_cell.length_c   1.000
_cell.angle_alpha   90.00
_cell.angle_beta   90.00
_cell.angle_gamma   90.00
#
_symmetry.space_group_name_H-M   'P 1'
#
loop_
_entity.id
_entity.type
_entity.pdbx_description
1 polymer ?
#
loop_
_entity_poly.entity_id
_entity_poly.type
_entity_poly.pdbx_seq_one_letter_code
_entity_poly.pdbx_strand_id
1 'polypeptide(L)'
;MRLHIKLLGFILAVLVNLSWAEVTPTLNSDAIKATFGSYGVEVISQSESTRVANLYSLSGDAKICRTLAVTEFILPMDPALTEAHRLIRAGGSIGATLRSAGFTINKKLLVKTETAAGDEFESLTHGSVPVGAPLYTKVYALFAQQGGLQIPYAVIAEAYHPEHFPPAHEEFSEEPPLQQAADRALMILRATIDQKQIKSSPAA
;
A
#
# COMPACT_ATOMS: atom_id res chain seq x y z
N MET A 1 7.09 70.22 37.94
CA MET A 1 8.10 69.13 37.94
C MET A 1 7.37 67.80 37.76
N ARG A 2 7.70 67.05 36.69
CA ARG A 2 7.62 65.57 36.47
C ARG A 2 6.35 64.84 36.97
N LEU A 3 5.68 63.99 36.20
CA LEU A 3 6.23 62.89 35.40
C LEU A 3 5.15 62.35 34.45
N HIS A 4 5.54 62.10 33.20
CA HIS A 4 4.72 61.42 32.19
C HIS A 4 4.53 59.94 32.53
N ILE A 5 3.30 59.43 32.39
CA ILE A 5 3.03 58.00 32.25
C ILE A 5 2.14 57.81 31.03
N LYS A 6 2.78 57.54 29.88
CA LYS A 6 2.11 56.97 28.71
C LYS A 6 2.05 55.46 28.95
N LEU A 7 0.87 54.91 29.26
CA LEU A 7 0.66 53.46 29.27
C LEU A 7 0.15 53.03 27.90
N LEU A 8 1.08 52.65 27.03
CA LEU A 8 0.80 52.04 25.74
C LEU A 8 0.55 50.55 25.97
N GLY A 9 -0.71 50.13 25.99
CA GLY A 9 -1.09 48.72 26.07
C GLY A 9 -0.85 48.03 24.73
N PHE A 10 0.21 47.24 24.63
CA PHE A 10 0.50 46.40 23.47
C PHE A 10 -0.19 45.04 23.68
N ILE A 11 -1.35 44.81 23.07
CA ILE A 11 -2.00 43.50 23.07
C ILE A 11 -1.30 42.67 21.99
N LEU A 12 -0.39 41.79 22.40
CA LEU A 12 0.19 40.76 21.55
C LEU A 12 -0.83 39.63 21.38
N ALA A 13 -1.60 39.67 20.29
CA ALA A 13 -2.46 38.56 19.90
C ALA A 13 -1.59 37.40 19.38
N VAL A 14 -1.29 36.43 20.24
CA VAL A 14 -0.68 35.16 19.83
C VAL A 14 -1.76 34.37 19.10
N LEU A 15 -1.77 34.45 17.77
CA LEU A 15 -2.51 33.53 16.90
C LEU A 15 -1.82 32.17 16.97
N VAL A 16 -2.24 31.34 17.93
CA VAL A 16 -1.90 29.91 17.94
C VAL A 16 -2.66 29.30 16.77
N ASN A 17 -1.98 29.12 15.64
CA ASN A 17 -2.47 28.26 14.58
C ASN A 17 -2.47 26.84 15.15
N LEU A 18 -3.61 26.39 15.66
CA LEU A 18 -3.86 24.96 15.83
C LEU A 18 -3.95 24.36 14.43
N SER A 19 -2.80 24.02 13.85
CA SER A 19 -2.78 23.08 12.74
C SER A 19 -3.33 21.78 13.30
N TRP A 20 -4.56 21.45 12.94
CA TRP A 20 -5.03 20.07 13.06
C TRP A 20 -4.04 19.25 12.26
N ALA A 21 -3.17 18.51 12.95
CA ALA A 21 -2.34 17.53 12.30
C ALA A 21 -3.29 16.47 11.75
N GLU A 22 -3.60 16.57 10.46
CA GLU A 22 -4.24 15.49 9.71
C GLU A 22 -3.45 14.21 10.00
N VAL A 23 -4.03 13.30 10.77
CA VAL A 23 -3.42 12.01 11.07
C VAL A 23 -3.34 11.26 9.73
N THR A 24 -2.15 11.24 9.12
CA THR A 24 -1.96 10.55 7.85
C THR A 24 -2.21 9.07 8.07
N PRO A 25 -3.13 8.42 7.33
CA PRO A 25 -3.43 7.01 7.54
C PRO A 25 -2.17 6.13 7.43
N THR A 26 -2.00 5.20 8.36
CA THR A 26 -0.88 4.25 8.37
C THR A 26 -0.87 3.43 7.08
N LEU A 27 0.26 3.41 6.36
CA LEU A 27 0.41 2.55 5.18
C LEU A 27 0.68 1.11 5.58
N ASN A 28 0.43 0.19 4.65
CA ASN A 28 0.84 -1.21 4.84
C ASN A 28 2.36 -1.33 5.05
N SER A 29 3.16 -0.51 4.37
CA SER A 29 4.61 -0.42 4.59
C SER A 29 4.99 0.01 6.00
N ASP A 30 4.24 0.96 6.57
CA ASP A 30 4.49 1.48 7.91
C ASP A 30 4.15 0.40 8.95
N ALA A 31 3.02 -0.29 8.76
CA ALA A 31 2.58 -1.38 9.62
C ALA A 31 3.57 -2.56 9.60
N ILE A 32 4.03 -2.99 8.42
CA ILE A 32 5.03 -4.07 8.31
C ILE A 32 6.32 -3.66 9.02
N LYS A 33 6.83 -2.45 8.75
CA LYS A 33 8.07 -1.98 9.37
C LYS A 33 7.95 -1.85 10.89
N ALA A 34 6.82 -1.34 11.39
CA ALA A 34 6.59 -1.19 12.82
C ALA A 34 6.51 -2.54 13.55
N THR A 35 5.85 -3.53 12.94
CA THR A 35 5.66 -4.86 13.55
C THR A 35 6.90 -5.74 13.45
N PHE A 36 7.59 -5.72 12.31
CA PHE A 36 8.67 -6.68 11.98
C PHE A 36 10.06 -6.03 11.86
N GLY A 37 10.18 -4.74 12.18
CA GLY A 37 11.45 -3.99 12.22
C GLY A 37 12.02 -3.56 10.86
N SER A 38 11.54 -4.13 9.76
CA SER A 38 12.00 -3.82 8.40
C SER A 38 10.89 -3.96 7.38
N TYR A 39 11.07 -3.32 6.23
CA TYR A 39 10.13 -3.39 5.10
C TYR A 39 10.90 -3.27 3.79
N GLY A 40 10.54 -4.13 2.84
CA GLY A 40 11.02 -4.07 1.47
C GLY A 40 9.95 -4.48 0.48
N VAL A 41 10.22 -4.22 -0.79
CA VAL A 41 9.37 -4.63 -1.90
C VAL A 41 10.21 -5.37 -2.92
N GLU A 42 9.70 -6.48 -3.40
CA GLU A 42 10.26 -7.24 -4.52
C GLU A 42 9.19 -7.40 -5.59
N VAL A 43 9.50 -6.99 -6.82
CA VAL A 43 8.60 -7.15 -7.96
C VAL A 43 8.83 -8.52 -8.55
N ILE A 44 7.80 -9.37 -8.49
CA ILE A 44 7.84 -10.74 -9.02
C ILE A 44 7.60 -10.71 -10.53
N SER A 45 6.60 -9.95 -10.96
CA SER A 45 6.28 -9.75 -12.38
C SER A 45 5.61 -8.40 -12.59
N GLN A 46 5.77 -7.85 -13.80
CA GLN A 46 5.17 -6.55 -14.16
C GLN A 46 4.90 -6.47 -15.66
N SER A 47 3.72 -5.99 -16.01
CA SER A 47 3.30 -5.57 -17.35
C SER A 47 2.97 -4.07 -17.35
N GLU A 48 2.40 -3.56 -18.45
CA GLU A 48 1.89 -2.18 -18.51
C GLU A 48 0.72 -1.95 -17.54
N SER A 49 -0.19 -2.91 -17.40
CA SER A 49 -1.42 -2.76 -16.62
C SER A 49 -1.37 -3.43 -15.26
N THR A 50 -0.39 -4.31 -15.00
CA THR A 50 -0.41 -5.17 -13.81
C THR A 50 0.97 -5.29 -13.19
N ARG A 51 1.01 -5.33 -11.85
CA ARG A 51 2.23 -5.60 -11.07
C ARG A 51 1.92 -6.63 -9.99
N VAL A 52 2.78 -7.64 -9.86
CA VAL A 52 2.78 -8.60 -8.75
C VAL A 52 4.00 -8.33 -7.89
N ALA A 53 3.80 -8.15 -6.59
CA ALA A 53 4.87 -7.80 -5.66
C ALA A 53 4.77 -8.53 -4.31
N ASN A 54 5.92 -8.96 -3.81
CA ASN A 54 6.13 -9.43 -2.46
C ASN A 54 6.53 -8.24 -1.57
N LEU A 55 5.70 -7.91 -0.58
CA LEU A 55 6.01 -6.94 0.47
C LEU A 55 6.51 -7.74 1.67
N TYR A 56 7.78 -7.60 1.99
CA TYR A 56 8.46 -8.47 2.94
C TYR A 56 9.07 -7.70 4.11
N SER A 57 9.30 -8.43 5.19
CA SER A 57 10.24 -8.07 6.25
C SER A 57 11.49 -8.95 6.15
N LEU A 58 12.62 -8.46 6.63
CA LEU A 58 13.84 -9.24 6.78
C LEU A 58 13.87 -9.98 8.11
N SER A 59 14.27 -11.25 8.07
CA SER A 59 14.65 -12.05 9.23
C SER A 59 16.03 -12.65 8.97
N GLY A 60 17.08 -11.96 9.43
CA GLY A 60 18.43 -12.18 8.89
C GLY A 60 18.47 -11.79 7.41
N ASP A 61 18.97 -12.69 6.56
CA ASP A 61 19.01 -12.50 5.11
C ASP A 61 17.74 -12.97 4.39
N ALA A 62 16.81 -13.63 5.10
CA ALA A 62 15.58 -14.15 4.52
C ALA A 62 14.52 -13.05 4.36
N LYS A 63 13.87 -13.00 3.20
CA LYS A 63 12.75 -12.11 2.91
C LYS A 63 11.44 -12.82 3.22
N ILE A 64 10.87 -12.57 4.40
CA ILE A 64 9.60 -13.15 4.80
C ILE A 64 8.46 -12.31 4.23
N CYS A 65 7.68 -12.87 3.31
CA CYS A 65 6.49 -12.22 2.78
C CYS A 65 5.49 -11.90 3.90
N ARG A 66 5.09 -10.64 3.99
CA ARG A 66 4.05 -10.16 4.90
C ARG A 66 2.78 -9.78 4.14
N THR A 67 2.91 -9.40 2.87
CA THR A 67 1.79 -9.20 1.97
C THR A 67 2.20 -9.56 0.54
N LEU A 68 1.44 -10.44 -0.11
CA LEU A 68 1.51 -10.63 -1.55
C LEU A 68 0.46 -9.74 -2.20
N ALA A 69 0.88 -8.88 -3.12
CA ALA A 69 0.01 -7.88 -3.74
C ALA A 69 -0.03 -8.01 -5.26
N VAL A 70 -1.24 -7.99 -5.82
CA VAL A 70 -1.50 -7.80 -7.24
C VAL A 70 -2.13 -6.43 -7.42
N THR A 71 -1.51 -5.59 -8.24
CA THR A 71 -1.97 -4.24 -8.58
C THR A 71 -2.39 -4.21 -10.03
N GLU A 72 -3.63 -3.80 -10.31
CA GLU A 72 -4.09 -3.36 -11.62
C GLU A 72 -4.04 -1.84 -11.68
N PHE A 73 -3.21 -1.28 -12.55
CA PHE A 73 -3.11 0.16 -12.75
C PHE A 73 -4.30 0.68 -13.55
N ILE A 74 -4.81 1.86 -13.18
CA ILE A 74 -5.81 2.57 -13.97
C ILE A 74 -5.10 3.25 -15.14
N LEU A 75 -5.57 2.96 -16.35
CA LEU A 75 -5.04 3.48 -17.61
C LEU A 75 -6.16 4.16 -18.43
N PRO A 76 -5.85 5.25 -19.18
CA PRO A 76 -4.57 5.96 -19.20
C PRO A 76 -4.25 6.62 -17.85
N MET A 77 -2.96 6.69 -17.50
CA MET A 77 -2.50 7.29 -16.25
C MET A 77 -2.73 8.80 -16.25
N ASP A 78 -3.17 9.35 -15.13
CA ASP A 78 -3.28 10.80 -14.98
C ASP A 78 -1.88 11.46 -15.04
N PRO A 79 -1.69 12.53 -15.82
CA PRO A 79 -0.40 13.21 -15.93
C PRO A 79 0.23 13.61 -14.60
N ALA A 80 -0.58 13.97 -13.58
CA ALA A 80 -0.10 14.33 -12.25
C ALA A 80 0.64 13.19 -11.54
N LEU A 81 0.39 11.94 -11.93
CA LEU A 81 0.99 10.75 -11.33
C LEU A 81 2.20 10.20 -12.10
N THR A 82 2.57 10.80 -13.23
CA THR A 82 3.58 10.25 -14.16
C THR A 82 4.89 9.90 -13.48
N GLU A 83 5.49 10.85 -12.75
CA GLU A 83 6.80 10.63 -12.13
C GLU A 83 6.73 9.65 -10.95
N ALA A 84 5.69 9.75 -10.11
CA ALA A 84 5.47 8.79 -9.04
C ALA A 84 5.25 7.37 -9.60
N HIS A 85 4.47 7.24 -10.67
CA HIS A 85 4.22 5.98 -11.34
C HIS A 85 5.50 5.39 -11.95
N ARG A 86 6.36 6.22 -12.55
CA ARG A 86 7.68 5.79 -13.07
C ARG A 86 8.53 5.17 -11.96
N LEU A 87 8.60 5.81 -10.79
CA LEU A 87 9.33 5.30 -9.62
C LEU A 87 8.71 4.02 -9.06
N ILE A 88 7.38 3.93 -9.04
CA ILE A 88 6.66 2.72 -8.62
C ILE A 88 6.97 1.56 -9.56
N ARG A 89 6.97 1.79 -10.88
CA ARG A 89 7.32 0.77 -11.88
C ARG A 89 8.78 0.35 -11.82
N ALA A 90 9.66 1.21 -11.32
CA ALA A 90 11.06 0.89 -11.02
C ALA A 90 11.24 0.09 -9.72
N GLY A 91 10.15 -0.36 -9.07
CA GLY A 91 10.18 -1.21 -7.88
C GLY A 91 9.77 -0.50 -6.58
N GLY A 92 9.48 0.80 -6.62
CA GLY A 92 9.07 1.57 -5.44
C GLY A 92 7.81 1.04 -4.76
N SER A 93 7.71 1.26 -3.44
CA SER A 93 6.49 1.02 -2.68
C SER A 93 5.42 2.03 -3.07
N ILE A 94 4.22 1.58 -3.46
CA ILE A 94 3.16 2.44 -4.02
C ILE A 94 2.80 3.58 -3.05
N GLY A 95 2.36 3.24 -1.84
CA GLY A 95 1.90 4.22 -0.87
C GLY A 95 3.01 5.20 -0.44
N ALA A 96 4.23 4.68 -0.20
CA ALA A 96 5.35 5.52 0.22
C ALA A 96 5.83 6.46 -0.90
N THR A 97 5.82 5.99 -2.16
CA THR A 97 6.23 6.80 -3.31
C THR A 97 5.23 7.91 -3.59
N LEU A 98 3.93 7.60 -3.58
CA LEU A 98 2.86 8.60 -3.71
C LEU A 98 2.92 9.63 -2.56
N ARG A 99 3.09 9.17 -1.31
CA ARG A 99 3.27 10.05 -0.16
C ARG A 99 4.48 10.98 -0.31
N SER A 100 5.61 10.46 -0.79
CA SER A 100 6.82 11.26 -1.02
C SER A 100 6.65 12.30 -2.12
N ALA A 101 5.74 12.05 -3.07
CA ALA A 101 5.35 13.00 -4.10
C ALA A 101 4.29 14.02 -3.62
N GLY A 102 3.91 14.00 -2.34
CA GLY A 102 2.98 14.95 -1.75
C GLY A 102 1.50 14.55 -1.79
N PHE A 103 1.18 13.32 -2.19
CA PHE A 103 -0.19 12.81 -2.18
C PHE A 103 -0.56 12.18 -0.83
N THR A 104 -1.79 12.39 -0.38
CA THR A 104 -2.42 11.51 0.61
C THR A 104 -3.04 10.30 -0.09
N ILE A 105 -3.23 9.20 0.65
CA ILE A 105 -3.76 7.95 0.10
C ILE A 105 -5.15 7.72 0.66
N ASN A 106 -6.12 7.58 -0.24
CA ASN A 106 -7.46 7.13 0.10
C ASN A 106 -7.68 5.74 -0.49
N LYS A 107 -8.19 4.83 0.35
CA LYS A 107 -8.51 3.46 -0.03
C LYS A 107 -10.01 3.25 0.08
N LYS A 108 -10.61 2.80 -1.02
CA LYS A 108 -11.98 2.33 -1.05
C LYS A 108 -12.00 0.80 -1.11
N LEU A 109 -12.46 0.15 -0.05
CA LEU A 109 -12.59 -1.30 0.01
C LEU A 109 -13.68 -1.78 -0.94
N LEU A 110 -13.37 -2.84 -1.68
CA LEU A 110 -14.27 -3.47 -2.65
C LEU A 110 -14.64 -4.89 -2.20
N VAL A 111 -13.64 -5.67 -1.73
CA VAL A 111 -13.84 -7.07 -1.33
C VAL A 111 -13.06 -7.38 -0.06
N LYS A 112 -13.68 -8.09 0.87
CA LYS A 112 -13.03 -8.82 1.98
C LYS A 112 -13.34 -10.30 1.80
N THR A 113 -12.31 -11.13 1.78
CA THR A 113 -12.46 -12.58 1.57
C THR A 113 -11.28 -13.32 2.19
N GLU A 114 -11.27 -14.63 2.00
CA GLU A 114 -10.17 -15.51 2.37
C GLU A 114 -9.74 -16.33 1.15
N THR A 115 -8.49 -16.77 1.18
CA THR A 115 -7.95 -17.77 0.25
C THR A 115 -7.04 -18.71 1.03
N ALA A 116 -6.80 -19.92 0.54
CA ALA A 116 -5.81 -20.80 1.12
C ALA A 116 -4.41 -20.43 0.61
N ALA A 117 -3.39 -20.62 1.44
CA ALA A 117 -1.99 -20.56 1.01
C ALA A 117 -1.68 -21.72 0.04
N GLY A 118 -0.97 -21.42 -1.04
CA GLY A 118 -0.45 -22.40 -1.99
C GLY A 118 1.07 -22.50 -1.92
N ASP A 119 1.65 -23.30 -2.82
CA ASP A 119 3.09 -23.58 -2.87
C ASP A 119 3.94 -22.29 -2.93
N GLU A 120 3.53 -21.28 -3.72
CA GLU A 120 4.28 -20.03 -3.84
C GLU A 120 4.26 -19.22 -2.54
N PHE A 121 3.09 -19.13 -1.90
CA PHE A 121 2.98 -18.34 -0.68
C PHE A 121 3.74 -18.98 0.49
N GLU A 122 3.73 -20.31 0.59
CA GLU A 122 4.60 -21.03 1.53
C GLU A 122 6.08 -20.73 1.26
N SER A 123 6.50 -20.80 -0.01
CA SER A 123 7.88 -20.48 -0.43
C SER A 123 8.28 -19.04 -0.06
N LEU A 124 7.44 -18.06 -0.39
CA LEU A 124 7.65 -16.64 -0.09
C LEU A 124 7.67 -16.32 1.41
N THR A 125 7.05 -17.16 2.23
CA THR A 125 7.06 -17.05 3.69
C THR A 125 8.12 -17.94 4.34
N HIS A 126 8.99 -18.57 3.53
CA HIS A 126 10.01 -19.51 3.99
C HIS A 126 9.45 -20.64 4.87
N GLY A 127 8.25 -21.14 4.55
CA GLY A 127 7.60 -22.23 5.25
C GLY A 127 6.91 -21.85 6.57
N SER A 128 6.90 -20.56 6.94
CA SER A 128 6.18 -20.11 8.15
C SER A 128 4.65 -20.14 7.98
N VAL A 129 4.15 -20.16 6.74
CA VAL A 129 2.73 -20.33 6.43
C VAL A 129 2.56 -21.57 5.54
N PRO A 130 2.09 -22.70 6.09
CA PRO A 130 1.99 -23.95 5.33
C PRO A 130 0.88 -23.90 4.27
N VAL A 131 1.02 -24.70 3.22
CA VAL A 131 -0.02 -24.91 2.21
C VAL A 131 -1.36 -25.27 2.88
N GLY A 132 -2.44 -24.64 2.43
CA GLY A 132 -3.79 -24.82 2.98
C GLY A 132 -4.13 -23.87 4.15
N ALA A 133 -3.15 -23.15 4.72
CA ALA A 133 -3.43 -22.17 5.78
C ALA A 133 -4.34 -21.03 5.26
N PRO A 134 -5.31 -20.56 6.06
CA PRO A 134 -6.18 -19.46 5.65
C PRO A 134 -5.40 -18.14 5.60
N LEU A 135 -5.55 -17.41 4.49
CA LEU A 135 -5.00 -16.10 4.25
C LEU A 135 -6.14 -15.10 4.15
N TYR A 136 -6.14 -14.13 5.07
CA TYR A 136 -7.01 -12.98 4.94
C TYR A 136 -6.65 -12.22 3.65
N THR A 137 -7.66 -11.86 2.87
CA THR A 137 -7.49 -11.20 1.57
C THR A 137 -8.39 -9.98 1.47
N LYS A 138 -7.85 -8.89 0.94
CA LYS A 138 -8.59 -7.66 0.64
C LYS A 138 -8.40 -7.26 -0.81
N VAL A 139 -9.43 -6.63 -1.37
CA VAL A 139 -9.31 -5.90 -2.63
C VAL A 139 -9.84 -4.49 -2.44
N TYR A 140 -9.07 -3.49 -2.85
CA TYR A 140 -9.43 -2.09 -2.69
C TYR A 140 -8.99 -1.25 -3.89
N ALA A 141 -9.74 -0.19 -4.19
CA ALA A 141 -9.30 0.87 -5.08
C ALA A 141 -8.44 1.89 -4.31
N LEU A 142 -7.30 2.25 -4.88
CA LEU A 142 -6.38 3.24 -4.34
C LEU A 142 -6.49 4.53 -5.14
N PHE A 143 -6.71 5.64 -4.42
CA PHE A 143 -6.73 6.98 -4.95
C PHE A 143 -5.59 7.80 -4.36
N ALA A 144 -4.89 8.54 -5.21
CA ALA A 144 -3.95 9.57 -4.82
C ALA A 144 -4.70 10.89 -4.67
N GLN A 145 -4.57 11.53 -3.52
CA GLN A 145 -5.27 12.76 -3.19
C GLN A 145 -4.27 13.92 -3.04
N GLN A 146 -4.56 15.05 -3.68
CA GLN A 146 -3.78 16.28 -3.52
C GLN A 146 -4.74 17.47 -3.64
N GLY A 147 -4.86 18.23 -2.55
CA GLY A 147 -5.92 19.23 -2.43
C GLY A 147 -7.31 18.57 -2.46
N GLY A 148 -8.27 19.19 -3.15
CA GLY A 148 -9.63 18.64 -3.33
C GLY A 148 -9.76 17.60 -4.44
N LEU A 149 -8.65 17.22 -5.10
CA LEU A 149 -8.66 16.24 -6.19
C LEU A 149 -8.43 14.83 -5.64
N GLN A 150 -9.24 13.88 -6.14
CA GLN A 150 -9.11 12.45 -5.87
C GLN A 150 -8.85 11.74 -7.21
N ILE A 151 -7.62 11.30 -7.41
CA ILE A 151 -7.16 10.72 -8.68
C ILE A 151 -7.10 9.19 -8.54
N PRO A 152 -7.89 8.42 -9.30
CA PRO A 152 -7.82 6.97 -9.28
C PRO A 152 -6.46 6.49 -9.78
N TYR A 153 -5.82 5.57 -9.03
CA TYR A 153 -4.49 5.07 -9.38
C TYR A 153 -4.48 3.58 -9.72
N ALA A 154 -5.10 2.76 -8.86
CA ALA A 154 -5.07 1.31 -9.04
C ALA A 154 -6.20 0.60 -8.30
N VAL A 155 -6.47 -0.65 -8.69
CA VAL A 155 -7.16 -1.64 -7.85
C VAL A 155 -6.13 -2.67 -7.38
N ILE A 156 -6.11 -2.96 -6.08
CA ILE A 156 -5.07 -3.79 -5.46
C ILE A 156 -5.73 -4.91 -4.69
N ALA A 157 -5.38 -6.15 -5.04
CA ALA A 157 -5.67 -7.35 -4.27
C ALA A 157 -4.46 -7.73 -3.42
N GLU A 158 -4.66 -7.95 -2.13
CA GLU A 158 -3.60 -8.26 -1.16
C GLU A 158 -3.98 -9.51 -0.36
N ALA A 159 -3.08 -10.49 -0.29
CA ALA A 159 -3.15 -11.60 0.67
C ALA A 159 -2.11 -11.38 1.77
N TYR A 160 -2.52 -11.52 3.03
CA TYR A 160 -1.71 -11.18 4.19
C TYR A 160 -1.17 -12.41 4.89
N HIS A 161 0.08 -12.32 5.35
CA HIS A 161 0.64 -13.28 6.29
C HIS A 161 -0.21 -13.29 7.59
N PRO A 162 -0.53 -14.44 8.20
CA PRO A 162 -1.41 -14.50 9.39
C PRO A 162 -0.95 -13.68 10.59
N GLU A 163 0.36 -13.51 10.78
CA GLU A 163 0.94 -12.64 11.82
C GLU A 163 0.87 -11.13 11.50
N HIS A 164 0.51 -10.75 10.27
CA HIS A 164 0.45 -9.35 9.85
C HIS A 164 -0.99 -8.84 9.84
N PHE A 165 -1.25 -7.80 10.63
CA PHE A 165 -2.56 -7.15 10.71
C PHE A 165 -2.54 -5.87 9.87
N PRO A 166 -3.18 -5.85 8.68
CA PRO A 166 -3.16 -4.68 7.83
C PRO A 166 -3.99 -3.53 8.45
N PRO A 167 -3.67 -2.27 8.13
CA PRO A 167 -4.44 -1.11 8.58
C PRO A 167 -5.94 -1.24 8.26
N ALA A 168 -6.80 -0.76 9.17
CA ALA A 168 -8.26 -0.98 9.12
C ALA A 168 -9.07 0.16 8.45
N HIS A 169 -8.45 1.28 8.08
CA HIS A 169 -9.16 2.46 7.58
C HIS A 169 -9.48 2.38 6.10
N GLU A 170 -10.70 1.92 5.78
CA GLU A 170 -11.22 1.85 4.42
C GLU A 170 -12.71 2.24 4.40
N GLU A 171 -13.11 3.08 3.45
CA GLU A 171 -14.52 3.31 3.10
C GLU A 171 -14.98 2.25 2.09
N PHE A 172 -16.21 1.74 2.18
CA PHE A 172 -16.69 0.74 1.23
C PHE A 172 -17.17 1.39 -0.08
N SER A 173 -16.95 0.74 -1.23
CA SER A 173 -17.39 1.24 -2.54
C SER A 173 -17.96 0.12 -3.41
N GLU A 174 -19.04 0.43 -4.14
CA GLU A 174 -19.76 -0.51 -5.02
C GLU A 174 -19.72 -0.10 -6.51
N GLU A 175 -18.84 0.83 -6.90
CA GLU A 175 -18.75 1.30 -8.29
C GLU A 175 -18.45 0.14 -9.27
N PRO A 176 -19.31 -0.16 -10.27
CA PRO A 176 -19.19 -1.37 -11.10
C PRO A 176 -17.86 -1.54 -11.86
N PRO A 177 -17.23 -0.49 -12.43
CA PRO A 177 -15.93 -0.63 -13.10
C PRO A 177 -14.82 -1.08 -12.14
N LEU A 178 -14.87 -0.66 -10.87
CA LEU A 178 -13.90 -1.07 -9.85
C LEU A 178 -14.08 -2.54 -9.49
N GLN A 179 -15.32 -3.05 -9.52
CA GLN A 179 -15.61 -4.44 -9.22
C GLN A 179 -15.00 -5.40 -10.26
N GLN A 180 -15.07 -5.08 -11.55
CA GLN A 180 -14.47 -5.92 -12.59
C GLN A 180 -12.95 -6.01 -12.48
N ALA A 181 -12.30 -4.89 -12.14
CA ALA A 181 -10.86 -4.87 -11.84
C ALA A 181 -10.54 -5.62 -10.55
N ALA A 182 -11.42 -5.57 -9.55
CA ALA A 182 -11.25 -6.33 -8.32
C ALA A 182 -11.28 -7.84 -8.56
N ASP A 183 -12.23 -8.32 -9.37
CA ASP A 183 -12.37 -9.75 -9.69
C ASP A 183 -11.15 -10.29 -10.43
N ARG A 184 -10.62 -9.53 -11.40
CA ARG A 184 -9.39 -9.88 -12.12
C ARG A 184 -8.16 -9.86 -11.23
N ALA A 185 -7.98 -8.82 -10.41
CA ALA A 185 -6.85 -8.73 -9.49
C ALA A 185 -6.86 -9.88 -8.48
N LEU A 186 -8.05 -10.24 -7.96
CA LEU A 186 -8.24 -11.38 -7.06
C LEU A 186 -7.96 -12.72 -7.75
N MET A 187 -8.39 -12.90 -9.00
CA MET A 187 -8.10 -14.10 -9.78
C MET A 187 -6.59 -14.29 -9.97
N ILE A 188 -5.88 -13.22 -10.35
CA ILE A 188 -4.43 -13.25 -10.54
C ILE A 188 -3.72 -13.51 -9.20
N LEU A 189 -4.20 -12.92 -8.10
CA LEU A 189 -3.64 -13.15 -6.77
C LEU A 189 -3.73 -14.63 -6.39
N ARG A 190 -4.91 -15.24 -6.53
CA ARG A 190 -5.11 -16.67 -6.25
C ARG A 190 -4.22 -17.56 -7.13
N ALA A 191 -4.15 -17.27 -8.42
CA ALA A 191 -3.26 -17.99 -9.33
C ALA A 191 -1.77 -17.84 -8.94
N THR A 192 -1.35 -16.67 -8.47
CA THR A 192 0.02 -16.42 -8.00
C THR A 192 0.32 -17.18 -6.71
N ILE A 193 -0.63 -17.25 -5.78
CA ILE A 193 -0.49 -17.99 -4.51
C ILE A 193 -0.24 -19.49 -4.76
N ASP A 194 -0.89 -20.05 -5.76
CA ASP A 194 -0.83 -21.48 -6.09
C ASP A 194 0.34 -21.84 -7.03
N GLN A 195 1.02 -20.86 -7.63
CA GLN A 195 2.08 -21.14 -8.60
C GLN A 195 3.20 -21.96 -7.96
N LYS A 196 3.68 -22.97 -8.69
CA LYS A 196 4.88 -23.68 -8.29
C LYS A 196 6.05 -23.01 -8.99
N GLN A 197 6.96 -22.39 -8.26
CA GLN A 197 8.24 -21.97 -8.84
C GLN A 197 8.95 -23.18 -9.46
N ILE A 198 8.86 -23.32 -10.78
CA ILE A 198 9.82 -24.13 -11.54
C ILE A 198 11.10 -23.29 -11.53
N LYS A 199 11.98 -23.53 -10.56
CA LYS A 199 13.33 -22.94 -10.56
C LYS A 199 13.97 -23.23 -11.91
N SER A 200 14.10 -22.22 -12.76
CA SER A 200 15.02 -22.28 -13.89
C SER A 200 16.43 -22.36 -13.29
N SER A 201 17.02 -23.55 -13.33
CA SER A 201 18.43 -23.74 -13.06
C SER A 201 19.22 -22.80 -13.99
N PRO A 202 20.26 -22.09 -13.51
CA PRO A 202 21.18 -21.42 -14.42
C PRO A 202 21.81 -22.51 -15.29
N ALA A 203 21.77 -22.34 -16.60
CA ALA A 203 22.57 -23.16 -17.50
C ALA A 203 24.05 -22.99 -17.11
N ALA A 204 24.74 -24.14 -17.01
CA ALA A 204 26.16 -24.26 -16.75
C ALA A 204 27.01 -23.63 -17.87
#